data_AF-A0A4Z2B1X1-F1
#
_entry.id   AF-A0A4Z2B1X1-F1
#
_cell.length_a   1.000
_cell.length_b   1.000
_cell.length_c   1.000
_cell.angle_alpha   90.00
_cell.angle_beta   90.00
_cell.angle_gamma   90.00
#
_symmetry.space_group_name_H-M   'P 1'
#
loop_
_entity.id
_entity.type
_entity.pdbx_description
1 polymer ?
#
loop_
_entity_poly.entity_id
_entity_poly.type
_entity_poly.pdbx_seq_one_letter_code
_entity_poly.pdbx_strand_id
1 'polypeptide(L)'
;MCASMKLDHLILQDIPVNDNQKQVWKWHIQDPASQRLTWNKPPQSVLVIKKIQDASLLQPFKELCVFLTKVKNMIVYVEKKALEDPAISGDENFGAITKNFCTFREDLDDISNLVDFIICLGGDGTLLYASSLFQESVPPVMAFHLGSLGFLTPFKFETYQSQVTQVIEGNAAIVLRSRLKVRVFKENREKKARVDDMGIILTNGDVDCGRKVAQYQVLNEVVVDRGPSSYPLQRGPLSGRTPHYHRAGRRRDRFYTNRKYSVRSGSRSVHDSSQRPRHHDHPYLPSLPLL
;
A
#
# COMPACT_ATOMS: atom_id res chain seq x y z
N MET A 1 11.96 -2.37 19.76
CA MET A 1 11.76 -3.40 18.72
C MET A 1 10.26 -3.48 18.47
N CYS A 2 9.80 -3.03 17.30
CA CYS A 2 8.41 -3.10 16.84
C CYS A 2 7.88 -4.55 16.90
N ALA A 3 6.59 -4.70 17.18
CA ALA A 3 5.90 -5.98 17.15
C ALA A 3 5.86 -6.50 15.71
N SER A 4 6.87 -7.28 15.34
CA SER A 4 6.91 -7.94 14.04
C SER A 4 5.73 -8.91 13.95
N MET A 5 4.96 -8.85 12.88
CA MET A 5 4.00 -9.87 12.55
C MET A 5 4.66 -11.03 11.83
N LYS A 6 4.23 -12.24 12.17
CA LYS A 6 4.39 -13.36 11.26
C LYS A 6 3.25 -13.29 10.26
N LEU A 7 3.57 -12.98 9.01
CA LEU A 7 2.84 -13.61 7.93
C LEU A 7 3.38 -15.04 7.90
N ASP A 8 2.52 -16.06 8.00
CA ASP A 8 2.96 -17.43 7.76
C ASP A 8 3.72 -17.40 6.44
N HIS A 9 5.01 -17.70 6.52
CA HIS A 9 5.97 -17.37 5.50
C HIS A 9 5.43 -17.64 4.09
N LEU A 10 5.51 -16.63 3.21
CA LEU A 10 5.59 -16.81 1.76
C LEU A 10 6.91 -17.55 1.45
N ILE A 11 7.02 -18.79 1.91
CA ILE A 11 8.16 -19.65 1.60
C ILE A 11 7.84 -20.27 0.23
N LEU A 12 8.51 -19.71 -0.78
CA LEU A 12 8.98 -20.50 -1.91
C LEU A 12 10.00 -21.48 -1.36
N GLN A 13 9.54 -22.64 -0.90
CA GLN A 13 10.44 -23.75 -0.62
C GLN A 13 10.63 -24.50 -1.93
N ASP A 14 11.82 -24.36 -2.50
CA ASP A 14 12.34 -25.22 -3.55
C ASP A 14 12.54 -26.61 -2.93
N ILE A 15 11.56 -27.51 -3.10
CA ILE A 15 11.72 -28.91 -2.75
C ILE A 15 12.06 -29.64 -4.06
N PRO A 16 13.33 -29.99 -4.32
CA PRO A 16 13.66 -30.89 -5.41
C PRO A 16 13.09 -32.27 -5.07
N VAL A 17 12.02 -32.67 -5.74
CA VAL A 17 11.56 -34.07 -5.71
C VAL A 17 12.51 -34.83 -6.63
N ASN A 18 13.43 -35.59 -6.03
CA ASN A 18 14.36 -36.43 -6.77
C ASN A 18 13.65 -37.72 -7.17
N ASP A 19 12.94 -37.66 -8.30
CA ASP A 19 12.54 -38.85 -9.02
C ASP A 19 13.09 -38.75 -10.44
N ASN A 20 13.68 -39.83 -10.93
CA ASN A 20 14.30 -39.94 -12.25
C ASN A 20 13.27 -39.73 -13.37
N GLN A 21 12.85 -38.48 -13.63
CA GLN A 21 12.30 -37.93 -14.88
C GLN A 21 11.63 -36.57 -14.61
N LYS A 22 12.20 -35.50 -15.20
CA LYS A 22 11.71 -34.10 -15.25
C LYS A 22 11.59 -33.40 -13.89
N GLN A 23 12.33 -32.30 -13.73
CA GLN A 23 12.11 -31.35 -12.63
C GLN A 23 10.68 -30.79 -12.73
N VAL A 24 9.81 -31.19 -11.82
CA VAL A 24 8.46 -30.66 -11.69
C VAL A 24 8.47 -29.61 -10.60
N TRP A 25 8.19 -28.37 -10.97
CA TRP A 25 8.12 -27.23 -10.06
C TRP A 25 6.81 -27.29 -9.28
N LYS A 26 6.88 -27.41 -7.95
CA LYS A 26 5.72 -27.36 -7.06
C LYS A 26 5.69 -26.03 -6.32
N TRP A 27 4.81 -25.13 -6.75
CA TRP A 27 4.56 -23.86 -6.07
C TRP A 27 3.67 -24.09 -4.85
N HIS A 28 4.13 -23.70 -3.66
CA HIS A 28 3.31 -23.63 -2.45
C HIS A 28 2.79 -22.20 -2.29
N ILE A 29 1.54 -21.97 -2.69
CA ILE A 29 0.85 -20.68 -2.53
C ILE A 29 -0.20 -20.88 -1.44
N GLN A 30 -0.08 -20.13 -0.35
CA GLN A 30 -1.09 -20.14 0.71
C GLN A 30 -2.42 -19.58 0.20
N ASP A 31 -3.53 -20.11 0.68
CA ASP A 31 -4.87 -19.61 0.35
C ASP A 31 -5.05 -18.19 0.94
N PRO A 32 -5.20 -17.15 0.10
CA PRO A 32 -5.35 -15.76 0.56
C PRO A 32 -6.54 -15.56 1.49
N ALA A 33 -7.58 -16.40 1.40
CA ALA A 33 -8.77 -16.30 2.24
C ALA A 33 -8.61 -16.95 3.63
N SER A 34 -7.53 -17.70 3.87
CA SER A 34 -7.29 -18.42 5.13
C SER A 34 -6.39 -17.66 6.11
N GLN A 35 -5.90 -16.48 5.74
CA GLN A 35 -4.90 -15.77 6.52
C GLN A 35 -5.50 -15.01 7.71
N ARG A 36 -4.80 -15.11 8.85
CA ARG A 36 -5.17 -14.43 10.10
C ARG A 36 -4.01 -13.59 10.60
N LEU A 37 -4.35 -12.52 11.29
CA LEU A 37 -3.40 -11.65 11.98
C LEU A 37 -2.84 -12.38 13.20
N THR A 38 -1.53 -12.53 13.29
CA THR A 38 -0.87 -13.02 14.50
C THR A 38 0.23 -12.07 14.94
N TRP A 39 0.15 -11.65 16.20
CA TRP A 39 1.13 -10.79 16.85
C TRP A 39 2.19 -11.61 17.56
N ASN A 40 3.47 -11.43 17.21
CA ASN A 40 4.55 -12.06 17.99
C ASN A 40 4.71 -11.41 19.37
N LYS A 41 4.37 -10.12 19.46
CA LYS A 41 4.31 -9.33 20.70
C LYS A 41 3.05 -8.47 20.63
N PRO A 42 2.37 -8.21 21.75
CA PRO A 42 1.20 -7.34 21.75
C PRO A 42 1.58 -5.97 21.15
N PRO A 43 0.79 -5.43 20.22
CA PRO A 43 1.10 -4.14 19.60
C PRO A 43 1.02 -3.04 20.67
N GLN A 44 1.97 -2.11 20.63
CA GLN A 44 2.10 -0.99 21.55
C GLN A 44 1.92 0.35 20.84
N SER A 45 2.22 0.42 19.55
CA SER A 45 2.13 1.65 18.76
C SER A 45 1.14 1.56 17.60
N VAL A 46 0.42 2.65 17.38
CA VAL A 46 -0.59 2.76 16.33
C VAL A 46 -0.44 4.07 15.58
N LEU A 47 -0.46 4.00 14.25
CA LEU A 47 -0.55 5.19 13.40
C LEU A 47 -2.00 5.46 13.04
N VAL A 48 -2.50 6.66 13.36
CA VAL A 48 -3.85 7.08 12.99
C VAL A 48 -3.79 8.08 11.84
N ILE A 49 -4.40 7.72 10.71
CA ILE A 49 -4.50 8.55 9.50
C ILE A 49 -5.95 8.98 9.33
N LYS A 50 -6.23 10.29 9.30
CA LYS A 50 -7.54 10.83 8.95
C LYS A 50 -7.52 11.45 7.55
N LYS A 51 -8.65 11.40 6.83
CA LYS A 51 -8.81 12.20 5.62
C LYS A 51 -8.72 13.70 5.97
N ILE A 52 -7.94 14.44 5.19
CA ILE A 52 -7.77 15.88 5.35
C ILE A 52 -9.06 16.64 5.00
N GLN A 53 -9.26 17.80 5.66
CA GLN A 53 -10.36 18.74 5.40
C GLN A 53 -11.77 18.12 5.44
N ASP A 54 -11.97 17.11 6.30
CA ASP A 54 -13.27 16.47 6.48
C ASP A 54 -13.74 16.65 7.93
N ALA A 55 -14.66 17.60 8.13
CA ALA A 55 -15.19 17.94 9.45
C ALA A 55 -15.96 16.78 10.10
N SER A 56 -16.55 15.89 9.31
CA SER A 56 -17.29 14.73 9.81
C SER A 56 -16.39 13.74 10.58
N LEU A 57 -15.08 13.78 10.31
CA LEU A 57 -14.10 12.88 10.92
C LEU A 57 -13.52 13.41 12.23
N LEU A 58 -13.76 14.67 12.59
CA LEU A 58 -13.14 15.29 13.76
C LEU A 58 -13.54 14.58 15.05
N GLN A 59 -14.83 14.34 15.26
CA GLN A 59 -15.32 13.65 16.45
C GLN A 59 -14.86 12.18 16.50
N PRO A 60 -15.06 11.37 15.44
CA PRO A 60 -14.51 10.01 15.37
C PRO A 60 -13.01 9.92 15.62
N PHE A 61 -12.23 10.86 15.09
CA PHE A 61 -10.79 10.91 15.32
C PHE A 61 -10.47 11.17 16.80
N LYS A 62 -11.14 12.14 17.43
CA LYS A 62 -10.94 12.42 18.86
C LYS A 62 -11.30 11.22 19.72
N GLU A 63 -12.47 10.61 19.49
CA GLU A 63 -12.95 9.43 20.22
C GLU A 63 -11.97 8.25 20.10
N LEU A 64 -11.51 7.95 18.88
CA LEU A 64 -10.56 6.87 18.64
C LEU A 64 -9.24 7.13 19.37
N CYS A 65 -8.67 8.32 19.25
CA CYS A 65 -7.39 8.65 19.88
C CYS A 65 -7.47 8.63 21.41
N VAL A 66 -8.59 9.09 21.99
CA VAL A 66 -8.87 8.99 23.42
C VAL A 66 -8.91 7.52 23.84
N PHE A 67 -9.65 6.68 23.12
CA PHE A 67 -9.77 5.25 23.41
C PHE A 67 -8.40 4.54 23.38
N LEU A 68 -7.61 4.77 22.32
CA LEU A 68 -6.29 4.16 22.16
C LEU A 68 -5.33 4.56 23.29
N THR A 69 -5.36 5.84 23.70
CA THR A 69 -4.44 6.37 24.72
C THR A 69 -4.89 6.00 26.13
N LYS A 70 -6.16 6.23 26.48
CA LYS A 70 -6.66 6.09 27.85
C LYS A 70 -7.10 4.67 28.20
N VAL A 71 -7.70 3.95 27.25
CA VAL A 71 -8.25 2.61 27.50
C VAL A 71 -7.25 1.52 27.12
N LYS A 72 -6.58 1.67 25.97
CA LYS A 72 -5.62 0.67 25.47
C LYS A 72 -4.17 0.95 25.86
N ASN A 73 -3.87 2.12 26.43
CA ASN A 73 -2.53 2.54 26.85
C ASN A 73 -1.47 2.37 25.74
N MET A 74 -1.82 2.82 24.53
CA MET A 74 -0.96 2.71 23.34
C MET A 74 -0.32 4.05 22.97
N ILE A 75 0.83 3.97 22.30
CA ILE A 75 1.50 5.13 21.70
C ILE A 75 0.80 5.45 20.38
N VAL A 76 0.21 6.64 20.29
CA VAL A 76 -0.51 7.10 19.10
C VAL A 76 0.40 8.00 18.27
N TYR A 77 0.64 7.59 17.03
CA TYR A 77 1.34 8.37 16.00
C TYR A 77 0.33 9.07 15.10
N VAL A 78 0.56 10.36 14.82
CA VAL A 78 -0.28 11.19 13.94
C VAL A 78 0.59 12.14 13.14
N GLU A 79 0.17 12.48 11.92
CA GLU A 79 0.90 13.47 11.12
C GLU A 79 0.77 14.85 11.78
N LYS A 80 1.87 15.62 11.83
CA LYS A 80 1.89 16.95 12.47
C LYS A 80 0.77 17.86 11.94
N LYS A 81 0.55 17.89 10.62
CA LYS A 81 -0.50 18.68 9.97
C LYS A 81 -1.91 18.33 10.43
N ALA A 82 -2.14 17.08 10.85
CA ALA A 82 -3.44 16.65 11.35
C ALA A 82 -3.79 17.29 12.69
N LEU A 83 -2.78 17.63 13.52
CA LEU A 83 -2.98 18.29 14.81
C LEU A 83 -2.99 19.83 14.71
N GLU A 84 -2.42 20.39 13.64
CA GLU A 84 -2.45 21.84 13.36
C GLU A 84 -3.84 22.35 12.96
N ASP A 85 -4.78 21.43 12.68
CA ASP A 85 -6.19 21.73 12.41
C ASP A 85 -6.81 22.56 13.57
N PRO A 86 -7.35 23.78 13.31
CA PRO A 86 -7.91 24.65 14.34
C PRO A 86 -8.97 23.99 15.22
N ALA A 87 -9.75 23.06 14.66
CA ALA A 87 -10.80 22.35 15.40
C ALA A 87 -10.25 21.30 16.39
N ILE A 88 -8.98 20.94 16.26
CA ILE A 88 -8.25 20.02 17.14
C ILE A 88 -7.38 20.82 18.11
N SER A 89 -6.64 21.82 17.63
CA SER A 89 -5.75 22.64 18.47
C SER A 89 -6.50 23.55 19.44
N GLY A 90 -7.71 24.00 19.09
CA GLY A 90 -8.55 24.84 19.96
C GLY A 90 -9.32 24.09 21.05
N ASP A 91 -9.25 22.76 21.12
CA ASP A 91 -9.96 21.95 22.12
C ASP A 91 -9.04 21.65 23.31
N GLU A 92 -9.25 22.31 24.45
CA GLU A 92 -8.41 22.16 25.65
C GLU A 92 -8.45 20.74 26.24
N ASN A 93 -9.62 20.10 26.21
CA ASN A 93 -9.78 18.73 26.75
C ASN A 93 -9.01 17.73 25.90
N PHE A 94 -9.04 17.90 24.58
CA PHE A 94 -8.22 17.08 23.68
C PHE A 94 -6.73 17.46 23.75
N GLY A 95 -6.42 18.74 23.99
CA GLY A 95 -5.05 19.27 24.11
C GLY A 95 -4.21 18.60 25.21
N ALA A 96 -4.82 18.13 26.29
CA ALA A 96 -4.11 17.35 27.32
C ALA A 96 -3.65 15.98 26.80
N ILE A 97 -4.40 15.38 25.87
CA ILE A 97 -4.11 14.07 25.29
C ILE A 97 -3.13 14.19 24.13
N THR A 98 -3.23 15.25 23.32
CA THR A 98 -2.33 15.47 22.18
C THR A 98 -0.85 15.58 22.59
N LYS A 99 -0.57 16.01 23.82
CA LYS A 99 0.79 16.02 24.39
C LYS A 99 1.43 14.63 24.50
N ASN A 100 0.62 13.58 24.57
CA ASN A 100 1.10 12.19 24.62
C ASN A 100 1.25 11.57 23.22
N PHE A 101 0.87 12.28 22.16
CA PHE A 101 1.01 11.78 20.80
C PHE A 101 2.42 11.97 20.27
N CYS A 102 2.87 11.00 19.48
CA CYS A 102 4.06 11.14 18.67
C CYS A 102 3.65 11.77 17.34
N THR A 103 4.29 12.88 16.97
CA THR A 103 4.07 13.52 15.66
C THR A 103 5.21 13.23 14.71
N PHE A 104 4.89 13.13 13.43
CA PHE A 104 5.87 12.98 12.37
C PHE A 104 5.55 13.89 11.18
N ARG A 105 6.56 14.13 10.35
CA ARG A 105 6.46 14.85 9.08
C ARG A 105 6.85 13.89 7.97
N GLU A 106 5.96 13.73 7.00
CA GLU A 106 6.08 12.79 5.87
C GLU A 106 7.44 12.82 5.17
N ASP A 107 8.01 13.99 4.92
CA ASP A 107 9.25 14.13 4.14
C ASP A 107 10.55 14.04 4.96
N LEU A 108 10.45 13.97 6.30
CA LEU A 108 11.60 14.17 7.19
C LEU A 108 11.79 13.05 8.20
N ASP A 109 10.72 12.43 8.66
CA ASP A 109 10.75 11.51 9.78
C ASP A 109 10.36 10.09 9.31
N ASP A 110 11.22 9.09 9.53
CA ASP A 110 10.94 7.69 9.19
C ASP A 110 10.25 6.98 10.37
N ILE A 111 8.97 6.63 10.16
CA ILE A 111 8.14 5.92 11.14
C ILE A 111 8.00 4.42 10.86
N SER A 112 8.66 3.90 9.81
CA SER A 112 8.45 2.55 9.29
C SER A 112 8.66 1.45 10.34
N ASN A 113 9.63 1.67 11.24
CA ASN A 113 10.00 0.73 12.30
C ASN A 113 9.44 1.09 13.69
N LEU A 114 8.58 2.11 13.76
CA LEU A 114 8.01 2.62 15.01
C LEU A 114 6.54 2.23 15.20
N VAL A 115 5.86 1.85 14.12
CA VAL A 115 4.41 1.63 14.08
C VAL A 115 4.11 0.14 13.96
N ASP A 116 3.33 -0.41 14.90
CA ASP A 116 2.95 -1.84 14.87
C ASP A 116 1.72 -2.09 13.98
N PHE A 117 0.79 -1.13 13.89
CA PHE A 117 -0.35 -1.16 12.97
C PHE A 117 -0.90 0.22 12.65
N ILE A 118 -1.73 0.30 11.61
CA ILE A 118 -2.26 1.54 11.08
C ILE A 118 -3.79 1.50 11.17
N ILE A 119 -4.40 2.58 11.66
CA ILE A 119 -5.83 2.83 11.57
C ILE A 119 -6.08 4.00 10.62
N CYS A 120 -6.88 3.77 9.59
CA CYS A 120 -7.31 4.78 8.63
C CYS A 120 -8.77 5.17 8.88
N LEU A 121 -9.05 6.46 9.06
CA LEU A 121 -10.38 7.05 9.11
C LEU A 121 -10.66 7.80 7.81
N GLY A 122 -11.50 7.23 6.94
CA GLY A 122 -11.88 7.88 5.68
C GLY A 122 -12.24 6.89 4.57
N GLY A 123 -11.86 7.21 3.34
CA GLY A 123 -12.06 6.35 2.17
C GLY A 123 -10.74 5.76 1.65
N ASP A 124 -10.76 5.09 0.50
CA ASP A 124 -9.57 4.44 -0.07
C ASP A 124 -8.32 5.33 -0.22
N GLY A 125 -8.49 6.66 -0.28
CA GLY A 125 -7.37 7.60 -0.34
C GLY A 125 -6.46 7.57 0.89
N THR A 126 -7.00 7.27 2.08
CA THR A 126 -6.19 7.14 3.31
C THR A 126 -5.31 5.90 3.28
N LEU A 127 -5.75 4.81 2.65
CA LEU A 127 -4.88 3.63 2.43
C LEU A 127 -3.80 3.90 1.38
N LEU A 128 -4.08 4.70 0.36
CA LEU A 128 -3.05 5.10 -0.60
C LEU A 128 -1.97 5.94 0.07
N TYR A 129 -2.38 6.81 0.99
CA TYR A 129 -1.47 7.58 1.82
C TYR A 129 -0.67 6.68 2.77
N ALA A 130 -1.30 5.72 3.44
CA ALA A 130 -0.57 4.71 4.22
C ALA A 130 0.46 3.97 3.35
N SER A 131 0.08 3.56 2.14
CA SER A 131 1.03 2.91 1.22
C SER A 131 2.19 3.80 0.78
N SER A 132 2.03 5.13 0.74
CA SER A 132 3.13 6.04 0.37
C SER A 132 4.13 6.20 1.50
N LEU A 133 3.67 6.21 2.76
CA LEU A 133 4.52 6.29 3.95
C LEU A 133 5.43 5.07 4.13
N PHE A 134 4.96 3.87 3.75
CA PHE A 134 5.69 2.61 3.96
C PHE A 134 6.16 2.01 2.62
N GLN A 135 7.34 2.42 2.13
CA GLN A 135 7.90 1.93 0.85
C GLN A 135 8.53 0.53 0.93
N GLU A 136 8.64 -0.05 2.12
CA GLU A 136 9.15 -1.40 2.35
C GLU A 136 8.06 -2.29 2.94
N SER A 137 8.17 -2.70 4.20
CA SER A 137 7.15 -3.46 4.91
C SER A 137 6.03 -2.53 5.38
N VAL A 138 4.77 -2.90 5.14
CA VAL A 138 3.62 -2.15 5.67
C VAL A 138 3.04 -2.90 6.86
N PRO A 139 2.85 -2.24 8.01
CA PRO A 139 2.05 -2.78 9.10
C PRO A 139 0.60 -3.06 8.66
N PRO A 140 -0.20 -3.87 9.41
CA PRO A 140 -1.62 -4.07 9.13
C PRO A 140 -2.36 -2.76 9.04
N VAL A 141 -3.24 -2.67 8.06
CA VAL A 141 -4.07 -1.49 7.88
C VAL A 141 -5.50 -1.85 8.24
N MET A 142 -6.01 -1.23 9.29
CA MET A 142 -7.41 -1.25 9.66
C MET A 142 -8.09 0.01 9.12
N ALA A 143 -9.11 -0.12 8.29
CA ALA A 143 -9.66 1.02 7.57
C ALA A 143 -11.17 1.19 7.78
N PHE A 144 -11.54 2.28 8.46
CA PHE A 144 -12.91 2.65 8.74
C PHE A 144 -13.46 3.63 7.70
N HIS A 145 -14.66 3.35 7.19
CA HIS A 145 -15.44 4.31 6.41
C HIS A 145 -16.43 5.07 7.31
N LEU A 146 -16.59 6.37 7.05
CA LEU A 146 -17.47 7.27 7.82
C LEU A 146 -18.46 7.99 6.90
N GLY A 147 -18.98 7.24 5.93
CA GLY A 147 -19.85 7.73 4.87
C GLY A 147 -20.12 6.62 3.86
N SER A 148 -20.05 6.94 2.57
CA SER A 148 -20.22 5.94 1.50
C SER A 148 -19.19 4.80 1.64
N LEU A 149 -19.68 3.57 1.46
CA LEU A 149 -18.86 2.36 1.55
C LEU A 149 -17.75 2.39 0.50
N GLY A 150 -16.49 2.34 0.94
CA GLY A 150 -15.32 2.23 0.08
C GLY A 150 -15.02 0.77 -0.27
N PHE A 151 -14.19 0.54 -1.28
CA PHE A 151 -13.78 -0.82 -1.64
C PHE A 151 -12.68 -1.37 -0.72
N LEU A 152 -11.86 -0.48 -0.13
CA LEU A 152 -10.75 -0.83 0.74
C LEU A 152 -11.02 -0.57 2.23
N THR A 153 -12.17 0.01 2.57
CA THR A 153 -12.55 0.40 3.93
C THR A 153 -13.76 -0.43 4.40
N PRO A 154 -13.57 -1.68 4.85
CA PRO A 154 -14.66 -2.59 5.15
C PRO A 154 -15.29 -2.35 6.53
N PHE A 155 -14.65 -1.56 7.39
CA PHE A 155 -15.08 -1.38 8.78
C PHE A 155 -15.97 -0.14 8.94
N LYS A 156 -17.05 -0.31 9.70
CA LYS A 156 -17.95 0.76 10.14
C LYS A 156 -17.46 1.35 11.46
N PHE A 157 -17.41 2.68 11.56
CA PHE A 157 -16.83 3.32 12.74
C PHE A 157 -17.67 3.10 14.01
N GLU A 158 -18.98 2.88 13.92
CA GLU A 158 -19.86 2.71 15.08
C GLU A 158 -19.43 1.55 16.00
N THR A 159 -18.75 0.55 15.44
CA THR A 159 -18.26 -0.65 16.16
C THR A 159 -16.75 -0.65 16.42
N TYR A 160 -16.08 0.51 16.33
CA TYR A 160 -14.62 0.59 16.34
C TYR A 160 -13.99 -0.03 17.60
N GLN A 161 -14.57 0.15 18.79
CA GLN A 161 -13.97 -0.32 20.04
C GLN A 161 -13.81 -1.84 20.08
N SER A 162 -14.86 -2.57 19.69
CA SER A 162 -14.85 -4.03 19.63
C SER A 162 -13.89 -4.52 18.55
N GLN A 163 -13.96 -3.92 17.35
CA GLN A 163 -13.12 -4.35 16.23
C GLN A 163 -11.64 -4.06 16.48
N VAL A 164 -11.28 -2.88 16.97
CA VAL A 164 -9.89 -2.54 17.35
C VAL A 164 -9.38 -3.49 18.43
N THR A 165 -10.23 -3.86 19.39
CA THR A 165 -9.86 -4.85 20.43
C THR A 165 -9.56 -6.22 19.81
N GLN A 166 -10.41 -6.72 18.92
CA GLN A 166 -10.18 -7.98 18.21
C GLN A 166 -8.88 -7.97 17.40
N VAL A 167 -8.55 -6.83 16.77
CA VAL A 167 -7.28 -6.66 16.04
C VAL A 167 -6.09 -6.75 17.00
N ILE A 168 -6.12 -6.02 18.12
CA ILE A 168 -5.05 -6.03 19.13
C ILE A 168 -4.85 -7.43 19.72
N GLU A 169 -5.92 -8.18 19.91
CA GLU A 169 -5.88 -9.57 20.41
C GLU A 169 -5.42 -10.60 19.37
N GLY A 170 -5.22 -10.20 18.10
CA GLY A 170 -4.84 -11.12 17.02
C GLY A 170 -5.99 -11.96 16.47
N ASN A 171 -7.24 -11.58 16.74
CA ASN A 171 -8.43 -12.32 16.33
C ASN A 171 -9.04 -11.78 15.02
N ALA A 172 -8.21 -11.24 14.12
CA ALA A 172 -8.65 -10.63 12.86
C ALA A 172 -8.23 -11.43 11.62
N ALA A 173 -9.10 -11.48 10.62
CA ALA A 173 -8.75 -11.99 9.29
C ALA A 173 -7.95 -10.94 8.51
N ILE A 174 -7.03 -11.37 7.65
CA ILE A 174 -6.21 -10.49 6.80
C ILE A 174 -6.45 -10.80 5.32
N VAL A 175 -6.38 -9.77 4.48
CA VAL A 175 -6.29 -9.87 3.03
C VAL A 175 -5.00 -9.21 2.56
N LEU A 176 -4.12 -9.98 1.91
CA LEU A 176 -2.92 -9.43 1.28
C LEU A 176 -3.26 -8.75 -0.04
N ARG A 177 -2.78 -7.51 -0.20
CA ARG A 177 -2.90 -6.76 -1.46
C ARG A 177 -1.52 -6.51 -2.04
N SER A 178 -1.29 -7.01 -3.24
CA SER A 178 -0.03 -6.80 -3.94
C SER A 178 0.18 -5.33 -4.33
N ARG A 179 1.43 -4.88 -4.27
CA ARG A 179 1.88 -3.56 -4.76
C ARG A 179 2.80 -3.72 -5.97
N LEU A 180 2.77 -2.73 -6.87
CA LEU A 180 3.71 -2.66 -8.00
C LEU A 180 5.01 -2.05 -7.53
N LYS A 181 6.12 -2.76 -7.77
CA LYS A 181 7.46 -2.21 -7.65
C LYS A 181 7.84 -1.50 -8.95
N VAL A 182 7.90 -0.17 -8.90
CA VAL A 182 8.24 0.67 -10.05
C VAL A 182 9.68 1.13 -9.92
N ARG A 183 10.47 0.99 -10.99
CA ARG A 183 11.83 1.52 -11.08
C ARG A 183 11.91 2.47 -12.25
N VAL A 184 12.37 3.69 -11.99
CA VAL A 184 12.53 4.73 -13.00
C VAL A 184 14.01 4.84 -13.35
N PHE A 185 14.32 4.64 -14.63
CA PHE A 185 15.66 4.77 -15.18
C PHE A 185 15.68 5.95 -16.14
N LYS A 186 16.70 6.81 -16.02
CA LYS A 186 16.95 7.88 -16.99
C LYS A 186 18.14 7.46 -17.84
N GLU A 187 17.90 7.26 -19.12
CA GLU A 187 18.98 7.06 -20.09
C GLU A 187 19.73 8.38 -20.25
N ASN A 188 21.04 8.36 -20.00
CA ASN A 188 21.87 9.52 -20.27
C ASN A 188 22.35 9.46 -21.72
N ARG A 189 21.68 10.19 -22.62
CA ARG A 189 22.02 10.22 -24.05
C ARG A 189 23.41 10.80 -24.33
N GLU A 190 23.99 11.56 -23.41
CA GLU A 190 25.28 12.22 -23.61
C GLU A 190 26.49 11.26 -23.68
N LYS A 191 26.36 10.02 -23.16
CA LYS A 191 27.47 9.04 -23.16
C LYS A 191 27.50 8.10 -24.38
N LYS A 192 26.51 8.16 -25.27
CA LYS A 192 26.48 7.36 -26.52
C LYS A 192 27.11 8.06 -27.72
N ALA A 193 27.56 9.30 -27.58
CA ALA A 193 28.25 10.06 -28.63
C ALA A 193 29.75 10.21 -28.30
N ARG A 194 30.47 9.08 -28.23
CA ARG A 194 31.90 9.06 -28.57
C ARG A 194 32.03 8.12 -29.76
N VAL A 195 32.05 8.72 -30.95
CA VAL A 195 32.41 8.05 -32.19
C VAL A 195 33.92 8.12 -32.23
N ASP A 196 34.60 6.99 -32.06
CA ASP A 196 36.01 6.90 -32.41
C ASP A 196 36.08 6.79 -33.96
N ASP A 197 37.03 7.50 -34.57
CA ASP A 197 37.22 7.72 -36.02
C ASP A 197 37.48 6.44 -36.87
N MET A 198 37.11 5.26 -36.39
CA MET A 198 37.36 4.00 -37.09
C MET A 198 36.23 2.96 -37.04
N GLY A 199 34.97 3.40 -37.03
CA GLY A 199 33.85 2.60 -37.58
C GLY A 199 33.59 1.20 -36.99
N ILE A 200 34.15 0.84 -35.83
CA ILE A 200 33.89 -0.43 -35.16
C ILE A 200 32.91 -0.20 -34.02
N ILE A 201 31.71 -0.75 -34.14
CA ILE A 201 30.73 -0.83 -33.05
C ILE A 201 31.24 -1.89 -32.06
N LEU A 202 31.87 -1.46 -30.97
CA LEU A 202 32.11 -2.31 -29.82
C LEU A 202 30.77 -2.60 -29.15
N THR A 203 30.20 -3.79 -29.37
CA THR A 203 29.14 -4.32 -28.50
C THR A 203 29.78 -4.75 -27.19
N ASN A 204 30.12 -3.79 -26.34
CA ASN A 204 30.47 -4.11 -24.97
C ASN A 204 29.21 -4.63 -24.29
N GLY A 205 29.17 -5.95 -24.13
CA GLY A 205 28.23 -6.63 -23.27
C GLY A 205 28.30 -6.05 -21.86
N ASP A 206 27.11 -5.94 -21.27
CA ASP A 206 26.91 -5.81 -19.83
C ASP A 206 27.42 -4.53 -19.16
N VAL A 207 26.73 -3.41 -19.41
CA VAL A 207 26.65 -2.33 -18.42
C VAL A 207 25.23 -1.77 -18.44
N ASP A 208 24.51 -1.99 -17.35
CA ASP A 208 23.21 -1.42 -16.98
C ASP A 208 23.17 0.10 -17.30
N CYS A 209 22.73 0.44 -18.52
CA CYS A 209 22.99 1.74 -19.16
C CYS A 209 21.96 2.84 -18.80
N GLY A 210 21.22 2.66 -17.70
CA GLY A 210 20.32 3.66 -17.15
C GLY A 210 20.71 4.02 -15.72
N ARG A 211 20.93 5.31 -15.43
CA ARG A 211 21.02 5.73 -14.02
C ARG A 211 19.63 5.51 -13.40
N LYS A 212 19.52 4.59 -12.43
CA LYS A 212 18.31 4.45 -11.62
C LYS A 212 18.06 5.77 -10.89
N VAL A 213 16.96 6.43 -11.22
CA VAL A 213 16.61 7.74 -10.66
C VAL A 213 15.77 7.57 -9.40
N ALA A 214 14.85 6.61 -9.41
CA ALA A 214 13.94 6.40 -8.28
C ALA A 214 13.34 4.99 -8.28
N GLN A 215 12.81 4.58 -7.12
CA GLN A 215 12.02 3.37 -6.95
C GLN A 215 10.80 3.69 -6.08
N TYR A 216 9.65 3.14 -6.44
CA TYR A 216 8.38 3.35 -5.74
C TYR A 216 7.63 2.03 -5.56
N GLN A 217 6.88 1.88 -4.46
CA GLN A 217 5.85 0.88 -4.28
C GLN A 217 4.47 1.51 -4.47
N VAL A 218 3.67 0.94 -5.37
CA VAL A 218 2.40 1.55 -5.79
C VAL A 218 1.24 0.58 -5.56
N LEU A 219 0.26 0.99 -4.75
CA LEU A 219 -0.87 0.15 -4.37
C LEU A 219 -1.99 0.04 -5.40
N ASN A 220 -2.24 1.05 -6.24
CA ASN A 220 -3.40 1.06 -7.13
C ASN A 220 -3.03 1.02 -8.62
N GLU A 221 -2.34 2.05 -9.08
CA GLU A 221 -1.96 2.15 -10.48
C GLU A 221 -0.77 3.07 -10.71
N VAL A 222 -0.02 2.76 -11.78
CA VAL A 222 1.02 3.64 -12.32
C VAL A 222 0.48 4.27 -13.58
N VAL A 223 0.45 5.61 -13.62
CA VAL A 223 -0.03 6.37 -14.76
C VAL A 223 1.15 7.07 -15.44
N VAL A 224 1.36 6.79 -16.72
CA VAL A 224 2.28 7.56 -17.57
C VAL A 224 1.43 8.36 -18.57
N ASP A 225 1.56 9.67 -18.52
CA ASP A 225 0.81 10.63 -19.35
C ASP A 225 1.78 11.62 -20.02
N ARG A 226 1.32 12.23 -21.13
CA ARG A 226 2.07 13.27 -21.87
C ARG A 226 2.27 14.57 -21.07
N GLY A 227 1.63 14.70 -19.91
CA GLY A 227 1.64 15.92 -19.12
C GLY A 227 1.03 17.08 -19.91
N PRO A 228 1.62 18.29 -19.85
CA PRO A 228 1.10 19.45 -20.58
C PRO A 228 1.40 19.41 -22.09
N SER A 229 2.23 18.49 -22.56
CA SER A 229 2.67 18.43 -23.96
C SER A 229 1.50 18.22 -24.91
N SER A 230 1.35 19.06 -25.93
CA SER A 230 0.36 18.88 -27.01
C SER A 230 0.67 17.67 -27.91
N TYR A 231 1.89 17.15 -27.87
CA TYR A 231 2.32 16.00 -28.66
C TYR A 231 1.91 14.66 -28.02
N PRO A 232 1.55 13.64 -28.82
CA PRO A 232 1.31 12.29 -28.32
C PRO A 232 2.55 11.69 -27.66
N LEU A 233 2.36 10.96 -26.56
CA LEU A 233 3.44 10.22 -25.91
C LEU A 233 3.94 9.10 -26.84
N GLN A 234 5.23 9.12 -27.18
CA GLN A 234 5.88 8.06 -27.95
C GLN A 234 6.48 7.02 -27.00
N ARG A 235 6.24 5.73 -27.28
CA ARG A 235 6.72 4.61 -26.45
C ARG A 235 7.98 3.98 -27.02
N GLY A 236 8.87 3.57 -26.12
CA GLY A 236 9.88 2.56 -26.42
C GLY A 236 9.30 1.13 -26.40
N PRO A 237 10.05 0.13 -26.88
CA PRO A 237 9.63 -1.26 -26.84
C PRO A 237 9.46 -1.76 -25.38
N LEU A 238 8.40 -2.52 -25.11
CA LEU A 238 8.26 -3.31 -23.90
C LEU A 238 9.14 -4.56 -24.05
N SER A 239 9.90 -4.92 -23.02
CA SER A 239 10.87 -6.02 -23.09
C SER A 239 10.22 -7.29 -23.67
N GLY A 240 10.71 -7.75 -24.82
CA GLY A 240 10.28 -8.99 -25.47
C GLY A 240 9.26 -8.87 -26.62
N ARG A 241 8.79 -7.68 -26.99
CA ARG A 241 7.99 -7.49 -28.24
C ARG A 241 8.41 -6.25 -29.00
N THR A 242 8.57 -6.40 -30.32
CA THR A 242 8.82 -5.29 -31.25
C THR A 242 7.68 -4.28 -31.22
N PRO A 243 7.96 -2.97 -31.38
CA PRO A 243 6.96 -1.93 -31.23
C PRO A 243 5.98 -1.93 -32.41
N HIS A 244 4.70 -2.19 -32.12
CA HIS A 244 3.61 -1.75 -33.00
C HIS A 244 3.41 -0.25 -32.81
N TYR A 245 4.05 0.56 -33.64
CA TYR A 245 3.54 1.89 -33.95
C TYR A 245 2.16 1.69 -34.57
N HIS A 246 1.09 2.31 -34.06
CA HIS A 246 -0.05 2.80 -34.84
C HIS A 246 -1.03 3.64 -33.99
N ARG A 247 -1.42 4.76 -34.61
CA ARG A 247 -2.59 5.64 -34.44
C ARG A 247 -2.68 6.63 -33.27
N ALA A 248 -2.94 7.87 -33.68
CA ALA A 248 -3.30 9.04 -32.87
C ALA A 248 -4.49 8.74 -31.95
N GLY A 249 -4.22 8.76 -30.66
CA GLY A 249 -5.23 8.74 -29.61
C GLY A 249 -4.57 9.19 -28.32
N ARG A 250 -5.30 9.94 -27.49
CA ARG A 250 -4.88 10.30 -26.13
C ARG A 250 -4.74 9.01 -25.30
N ARG A 251 -3.60 8.34 -25.37
CA ARG A 251 -3.37 7.10 -24.63
C ARG A 251 -2.57 7.41 -23.37
N ARG A 252 -3.17 7.12 -22.21
CA ARG A 252 -2.48 6.99 -20.93
C ARG A 252 -2.08 5.55 -20.77
N ASP A 253 -0.85 5.30 -20.34
CA ASP A 253 -0.48 3.96 -19.87
C ASP A 253 -0.88 3.83 -18.41
N ARG A 254 -1.68 2.82 -18.13
CA ARG A 254 -2.13 2.47 -16.78
C ARG A 254 -1.83 1.01 -16.51
N PHE A 255 -1.04 0.80 -15.47
CA PHE A 255 -0.79 -0.52 -14.90
C PHE A 255 -1.59 -0.61 -13.62
N TYR A 256 -2.46 -1.60 -13.48
CA TYR A 256 -3.40 -1.72 -12.36
C TYR A 256 -3.02 -2.87 -11.43
N THR A 257 -3.22 -2.65 -10.14
CA THR A 257 -3.26 -3.71 -9.11
C THR A 257 -4.66 -3.94 -8.57
N ASN A 258 -5.55 -2.92 -8.63
CA ASN A 258 -6.82 -2.95 -7.92
C ASN A 258 -7.96 -2.17 -8.57
N ARG A 259 -9.18 -2.50 -8.12
CA ARG A 259 -10.48 -2.31 -8.77
C ARG A 259 -10.90 -0.86 -9.12
N LYS A 260 -10.39 0.16 -8.43
CA LYS A 260 -11.01 1.51 -8.41
C LYS A 260 -10.95 2.27 -9.75
N TYR A 261 -9.90 2.08 -10.56
CA TYR A 261 -9.71 2.87 -11.80
C TYR A 261 -9.75 2.06 -13.10
N SER A 262 -9.77 0.72 -13.02
CA SER A 262 -9.97 -0.17 -14.16
C SER A 262 -11.31 0.10 -14.86
N VAL A 263 -12.38 0.27 -14.06
CA VAL A 263 -13.77 0.40 -14.55
C VAL A 263 -14.00 1.69 -15.34
N ARG A 264 -13.43 2.83 -14.91
CA ARG A 264 -13.56 4.12 -15.62
C ARG A 264 -12.84 4.17 -16.97
N SER A 265 -11.96 3.20 -17.25
CA SER A 265 -11.17 3.13 -18.48
C SER A 265 -11.63 2.05 -19.47
N GLY A 266 -12.71 1.33 -19.15
CA GLY A 266 -13.20 0.20 -19.95
C GLY A 266 -12.44 -1.10 -19.74
N SER A 267 -11.57 -1.20 -18.73
CA SER A 267 -10.77 -2.39 -18.43
C SER A 267 -11.55 -3.39 -17.56
N ARG A 268 -11.44 -4.70 -17.85
CA ARG A 268 -12.14 -5.78 -17.10
C ARG A 268 -11.75 -5.77 -15.62
N SER A 269 -12.74 -5.90 -14.74
CA SER A 269 -12.53 -5.98 -13.30
C SER A 269 -11.80 -7.29 -12.96
N VAL A 270 -10.61 -7.18 -12.36
CA VAL A 270 -9.90 -8.33 -11.79
C VAL A 270 -10.38 -8.50 -10.35
N HIS A 271 -10.93 -9.68 -10.03
CA HIS A 271 -11.35 -9.99 -8.67
C HIS A 271 -10.14 -10.36 -7.81
N ASP A 272 -10.07 -9.74 -6.63
CA ASP A 272 -9.29 -10.28 -5.53
C ASP A 272 -9.88 -11.65 -5.14
N SER A 273 -9.04 -12.68 -5.05
CA SER A 273 -9.41 -14.08 -4.83
C SER A 273 -10.24 -14.31 -3.54
N SER A 274 -10.23 -13.35 -2.61
CA SER A 274 -10.96 -13.37 -1.35
C SER A 274 -12.47 -13.08 -1.45
N GLN A 275 -12.98 -12.57 -2.59
CA GLN A 275 -14.41 -12.22 -2.74
C GLN A 275 -15.29 -13.29 -3.41
N ARG A 276 -14.84 -14.55 -3.52
CA ARG A 276 -15.73 -15.63 -3.95
C ARG A 276 -16.68 -16.00 -2.79
N PRO A 277 -18.02 -16.03 -2.99
CA PRO A 277 -18.92 -16.52 -1.96
C PRO A 277 -18.64 -18.01 -1.73
N ARG A 278 -18.21 -18.37 -0.52
CA ARG A 278 -18.17 -19.78 -0.09
C ARG A 278 -19.54 -20.13 0.46
N HIS A 279 -20.14 -21.19 -0.05
CA HIS A 279 -21.23 -21.91 0.59
C HIS A 279 -20.67 -22.60 1.85
N HIS A 280 -20.58 -21.90 2.99
CA HIS A 280 -20.53 -22.50 4.33
C HIS A 280 -20.79 -21.43 5.39
N ASP A 281 -21.69 -21.76 6.33
CA ASP A 281 -22.25 -20.90 7.37
C ASP A 281 -21.23 -20.47 8.44
N HIS A 282 -20.47 -19.41 8.19
CA HIS A 282 -19.79 -18.64 9.24
C HIS A 282 -20.11 -17.15 9.08
N PRO A 283 -20.35 -16.40 10.18
CA PRO A 283 -20.66 -14.98 10.10
C PRO A 283 -19.48 -14.22 9.46
N TYR A 284 -19.79 -13.46 8.40
CA TYR A 284 -18.84 -12.65 7.64
C TYR A 284 -18.19 -11.58 8.53
N LEU A 285 -17.01 -11.86 9.07
CA LEU A 285 -16.17 -10.84 9.71
C LEU A 285 -15.37 -10.07 8.64
N PRO A 286 -15.36 -8.72 8.68
CA PRO A 286 -14.56 -7.92 7.76
C PRO A 286 -13.05 -8.17 7.95
N SER A 287 -12.32 -8.26 6.84
CA SER A 287 -10.88 -8.56 6.82
C SER A 287 -10.02 -7.29 6.73
N LEU A 288 -8.89 -7.28 7.44
CA LEU A 288 -7.89 -6.22 7.38
C LEU A 288 -7.06 -6.29 6.09
N PRO A 289 -6.94 -5.22 5.29
CA PRO A 289 -5.93 -5.17 4.25
C PRO A 289 -4.51 -5.15 4.83
N LEU A 290 -3.66 -6.07 4.38
CA LEU A 290 -2.20 -6.00 4.54
C LEU A 290 -1.58 -5.67 3.18
N LEU A 291 -0.71 -4.65 3.13
CA LEU A 291 -0.18 -4.05 1.89
C LEU A 291 1.29 -4.42 1.64
#